data_AF-A0A0S8JQ01-F1
#
_entry.id   AF-A0A0S8JQ01-F1
#
_cell.length_a   1.000
_cell.length_b   1.000
_cell.length_c   1.000
_cell.angle_alpha   90.00
_cell.angle_beta   90.00
_cell.angle_gamma   90.00
#
_symmetry.space_group_name_H-M   'P 1'
#
loop_
_entity.id
_entity.type
_entity.pdbx_description
1 polymer ?
#
loop_
_entity_poly.entity_id
_entity_poly.type
_entity_poly.pdbx_seq_one_letter_code
_entity_poly.pdbx_strand_id
1 'polypeptide(L)'
;MYDWRKMTWEQREEALGHRRSKHFPWHSPPHQDRGEGAYHVTAACYEHQPIIGVSPKRMAECELRLLETIKSHVEGVLAWCVLPNHYHLLIETNGIAAVIASIGQFHGRHAYRWNREDDARGRRVWHNCTERKIRSERHFWATMNYVHHNPVHHRYVRQWQDWPFSSASVFLAHVGKEKAVRIWNDYPILEYGRGWDEPEM
;
A
#
# COMPACT_ATOMS: atom_id res chain seq x y z
N MET A 1 -7.53 7.14 14.39
CA MET A 1 -7.85 5.99 15.29
C MET A 1 -6.82 5.84 16.42
N TYR A 2 -5.54 6.17 16.20
CA TYR A 2 -4.51 6.11 17.24
C TYR A 2 -4.64 7.17 18.34
N ASP A 3 -5.21 8.35 18.04
CA ASP A 3 -5.44 9.38 19.05
C ASP A 3 -6.54 9.04 20.07
N TRP A 4 -7.40 8.05 19.78
CA TRP A 4 -8.45 7.62 20.74
C TRP A 4 -7.85 7.20 22.08
N ARG A 5 -6.69 6.53 22.07
CA ARG A 5 -6.00 6.10 23.29
C ARG A 5 -5.40 7.26 24.08
N LYS A 6 -5.07 8.36 23.40
CA LYS A 6 -4.54 9.60 23.99
C LYS A 6 -5.66 10.56 24.42
N MET A 7 -6.89 10.33 23.96
CA MET A 7 -8.07 11.13 24.32
C MET A 7 -8.51 10.86 25.77
N THR A 8 -8.91 11.93 26.44
CA THR A 8 -9.62 11.86 27.73
C THR A 8 -11.02 11.27 27.55
N TRP A 9 -11.67 10.90 28.65
CA TRP A 9 -13.05 10.39 28.61
C TRP A 9 -14.04 11.38 27.99
N GLU A 10 -13.91 12.68 28.26
CA GLU A 10 -14.76 13.72 27.68
C GLU A 10 -14.58 13.83 26.17
N GLN A 11 -13.33 13.83 25.68
CA GLN A 11 -13.03 13.87 24.24
C GLN A 11 -13.57 12.64 23.50
N ARG A 12 -13.56 11.48 24.18
CA ARG A 12 -14.14 10.24 23.64
C ARG A 12 -15.66 10.32 23.53
N GLU A 13 -16.33 10.79 24.58
CA GLU A 13 -17.79 10.98 24.57
C GLU A 13 -18.22 12.01 23.52
N GLU A 14 -17.48 13.12 23.38
CA GLU A 14 -17.73 14.13 22.35
C GLU A 14 -17.60 13.54 20.94
N ALA A 15 -16.50 12.81 20.67
CA ALA A 15 -16.28 12.16 19.39
C ALA A 15 -17.36 11.09 19.09
N LEU A 16 -17.82 10.33 20.09
CA LEU A 16 -18.93 9.38 19.93
C LEU A 16 -20.27 10.09 19.72
N GLY A 17 -20.52 11.20 20.42
CA GLY A 17 -21.70 12.05 20.23
C GLY A 17 -21.76 12.60 18.80
N HIS A 18 -20.63 13.07 18.27
CA HIS A 18 -20.51 13.54 16.89
C HIS A 18 -20.74 12.41 15.86
N ARG A 19 -20.18 11.23 16.09
CA ARG A 19 -20.39 10.08 15.19
C ARG A 19 -21.84 9.60 15.20
N ARG A 20 -22.48 9.58 16.37
CA ARG A 20 -23.90 9.22 16.54
C ARG A 20 -24.80 10.22 15.82
N SER A 21 -24.58 11.52 15.97
CA SER A 21 -25.39 12.55 15.30
C SER A 21 -25.27 12.51 13.77
N LYS A 22 -24.11 12.10 13.26
CA LYS A 22 -23.84 11.93 11.82
C LYS A 22 -24.19 10.55 11.27
N HIS A 23 -24.73 9.63 12.07
CA HIS A 23 -25.06 8.25 11.67
C HIS A 23 -23.88 7.51 11.02
N PHE A 24 -22.65 7.77 11.46
CA PHE A 24 -21.48 7.12 10.88
C PHE A 24 -21.41 5.64 11.29
N PRO A 25 -21.10 4.71 10.37
CA PRO A 25 -21.01 3.29 10.68
C PRO A 25 -19.89 3.01 11.70
N TRP A 26 -20.09 1.99 12.53
CA TRP A 26 -19.16 1.59 13.58
C TRP A 26 -17.93 0.83 13.07
N HIS A 27 -17.97 0.39 11.81
CA HIS A 27 -16.94 -0.40 11.15
C HIS A 27 -16.32 0.36 9.97
N SER A 28 -15.17 -0.12 9.48
CA SER A 28 -14.64 0.29 8.18
C SER A 28 -15.70 0.06 7.09
N PRO A 29 -15.77 0.91 6.05
CA PRO A 29 -16.62 0.62 4.89
C PRO A 29 -16.32 -0.79 4.35
N PRO A 30 -17.35 -1.55 3.96
CA PRO A 30 -17.14 -2.89 3.41
C PRO A 30 -16.33 -2.83 2.12
N HIS A 31 -15.53 -3.85 1.86
CA HIS A 31 -14.88 -4.05 0.56
C HIS A 31 -15.96 -4.13 -0.52
N GLN A 32 -15.85 -3.30 -1.55
CA GLN A 32 -16.84 -3.27 -2.62
C GLN A 32 -16.23 -3.90 -3.86
N ASP A 33 -16.76 -5.05 -4.26
CA ASP A 33 -16.46 -5.58 -5.58
C ASP A 33 -17.07 -4.66 -6.63
N ARG A 34 -16.20 -3.98 -7.37
CA ARG A 34 -16.60 -3.05 -8.43
C ARG A 34 -16.35 -3.68 -9.81
N GLY A 35 -16.19 -5.00 -9.89
CA GLY A 35 -15.99 -5.77 -11.11
C GLY A 35 -14.59 -5.62 -11.72
N GLU A 36 -14.45 -6.02 -12.97
CA GLU A 36 -13.18 -6.02 -13.71
C GLU A 36 -12.49 -4.65 -13.78
N GLY A 37 -11.16 -4.65 -13.73
CA GLY A 37 -10.31 -3.52 -14.09
C GLY A 37 -9.09 -3.37 -13.17
N ALA A 38 -8.47 -2.19 -13.21
CA ALA A 38 -7.32 -1.88 -12.38
C ALA A 38 -7.71 -1.44 -10.96
N TYR A 39 -6.96 -1.89 -9.96
CA TYR A 39 -7.13 -1.57 -8.55
C TYR A 39 -5.80 -1.21 -7.88
N HIS A 40 -5.82 -0.16 -7.07
CA HIS A 40 -4.78 0.09 -6.07
C HIS A 40 -5.12 -0.66 -4.79
N VAL A 41 -4.27 -1.56 -4.35
CA VAL A 41 -4.41 -2.32 -3.11
C VAL A 41 -3.26 -1.97 -2.18
N THR A 42 -3.57 -1.69 -0.92
CA THR A 42 -2.57 -1.34 0.09
C THR A 42 -2.92 -1.96 1.44
N ALA A 43 -1.90 -2.36 2.19
CA ALA A 43 -2.04 -2.76 3.57
C ALA A 43 -0.84 -2.27 4.38
N ALA A 44 -1.09 -1.90 5.63
CA ALA A 44 -0.06 -1.46 6.57
C ALA A 44 0.03 -2.41 7.76
N CYS A 45 1.20 -2.46 8.36
CA CYS A 45 1.37 -3.00 9.69
C CYS A 45 0.61 -2.15 10.71
N TYR A 46 0.12 -2.79 11.77
CA TYR A 46 -0.55 -2.08 12.86
C TYR A 46 0.36 -1.01 13.46
N GLU A 47 -0.20 0.20 13.64
CA GLU A 47 0.56 1.38 14.09
C GLU A 47 1.74 1.77 13.18
N HIS A 48 1.75 1.31 11.93
CA HIS A 48 2.85 1.49 10.98
C HIS A 48 4.20 1.01 11.54
N GLN A 49 4.18 -0.01 12.40
CA GLN A 49 5.38 -0.64 12.93
C GLN A 49 6.18 -1.30 11.77
N PRO A 50 7.52 -1.18 11.74
CA PRO A 50 8.36 -1.70 10.65
C PRO A 50 8.57 -3.22 10.72
N ILE A 51 7.50 -4.00 10.83
CA ILE A 51 7.55 -5.46 11.06
C ILE A 51 8.06 -6.21 9.83
N ILE A 52 7.71 -5.73 8.63
CA ILE A 52 8.19 -6.30 7.35
C ILE A 52 9.69 -6.03 7.22
N GLY A 53 10.12 -4.82 7.59
CA GLY A 53 11.48 -4.31 7.45
C GLY A 53 12.46 -4.70 8.56
N VAL A 54 12.14 -5.71 9.39
CA VAL A 54 13.09 -6.22 10.40
C VAL A 54 14.41 -6.68 9.77
N SER A 55 14.36 -7.17 8.53
CA SER A 55 15.57 -7.42 7.73
C SER A 55 15.27 -7.35 6.22
N PRO A 56 16.28 -7.06 5.38
CA PRO A 56 16.14 -7.16 3.92
C PRO A 56 15.66 -8.53 3.45
N LYS A 57 16.09 -9.60 4.14
CA LYS A 57 15.64 -10.97 3.85
C LYS A 57 14.13 -11.12 4.07
N ARG A 58 13.60 -10.62 5.19
CA ARG A 58 12.15 -10.65 5.46
C ARG A 58 11.37 -9.84 4.42
N MET A 59 11.90 -8.70 3.99
CA MET A 59 11.29 -7.89 2.93
C MET A 59 11.24 -8.63 1.59
N ALA A 60 12.35 -9.23 1.16
CA ALA A 60 12.42 -10.02 -0.07
C ALA A 60 11.43 -11.20 -0.05
N GLU A 61 11.36 -11.92 1.08
CA GLU A 61 10.40 -13.00 1.24
C GLU A 61 8.95 -12.50 1.25
N CYS A 62 8.68 -11.37 1.90
CA CYS A 62 7.36 -10.75 1.92
C CYS A 62 6.92 -10.37 0.51
N GLU A 63 7.79 -9.73 -0.27
CA GLU A 63 7.55 -9.36 -1.66
C GLU A 63 7.23 -10.59 -2.52
N LEU A 64 8.11 -11.59 -2.52
CA LEU A 64 7.93 -12.82 -3.29
C LEU A 64 6.59 -13.49 -2.94
N ARG A 65 6.32 -13.71 -1.64
CA ARG A 65 5.11 -14.40 -1.19
C ARG A 65 3.84 -13.60 -1.45
N LEU A 66 3.90 -12.27 -1.39
CA LEU A 66 2.78 -11.41 -1.72
C LEU A 66 2.42 -11.55 -3.20
N LEU A 67 3.40 -11.44 -4.09
CA LEU A 67 3.21 -11.56 -5.54
C LEU A 67 2.74 -12.98 -5.93
N GLU A 68 3.31 -14.03 -5.33
CA GLU A 68 2.85 -15.41 -5.51
C GLU A 68 1.39 -15.60 -5.10
N THR A 69 0.98 -14.99 -3.98
CA THR A 69 -0.38 -15.15 -3.43
C THR A 69 -1.45 -14.58 -4.36
N ILE A 70 -1.16 -13.48 -5.04
CA ILE A 70 -2.16 -12.82 -5.90
C ILE A 70 -2.14 -13.35 -7.34
N LYS A 71 -1.08 -14.05 -7.75
CA LYS A 71 -0.82 -14.43 -9.15
C LYS A 71 -1.98 -15.17 -9.84
N SER A 72 -2.71 -16.03 -9.13
CA SER A 72 -3.84 -16.79 -9.67
C SER A 72 -5.17 -16.02 -9.72
N HIS A 73 -5.17 -14.76 -9.26
CA HIS A 73 -6.37 -13.94 -9.09
C HIS A 73 -6.30 -12.60 -9.85
N VAL A 74 -5.22 -12.37 -10.59
CA VAL A 74 -4.96 -11.14 -11.32
C VAL A 74 -4.61 -11.47 -12.77
N GLU A 75 -5.00 -10.58 -13.68
CA GLU A 75 -4.58 -10.60 -15.08
C GLU A 75 -3.16 -10.02 -15.20
N GLY A 76 -2.81 -9.08 -14.32
CA GLY A 76 -1.49 -8.46 -14.30
C GLY A 76 -1.17 -7.73 -13.00
N VAL A 77 0.11 -7.69 -12.66
CA VAL A 77 0.67 -6.80 -11.63
C VAL A 77 1.37 -5.66 -12.36
N LEU A 78 0.76 -4.47 -12.34
CA LEU A 78 1.17 -3.31 -13.12
C LEU A 78 2.24 -2.49 -12.38
N ALA A 79 2.13 -2.41 -11.04
CA ALA A 79 3.19 -1.89 -10.18
C ALA A 79 3.13 -2.50 -8.78
N TRP A 80 4.25 -2.55 -8.07
CA TRP A 80 4.29 -2.88 -6.65
C TRP A 80 5.41 -2.15 -5.92
N CYS A 81 5.25 -2.00 -4.61
CA CYS A 81 6.29 -1.52 -3.70
C CYS A 81 6.05 -2.09 -2.30
N VAL A 82 7.05 -2.78 -1.73
CA VAL A 82 7.05 -3.24 -0.34
C VAL A 82 7.97 -2.33 0.48
N LEU A 83 7.43 -1.77 1.55
CA LEU A 83 8.13 -0.88 2.48
C LEU A 83 8.23 -1.57 3.87
N PRO A 84 9.07 -1.08 4.79
CA PRO A 84 9.26 -1.69 6.11
C PRO A 84 7.98 -1.93 6.92
N ASN A 85 6.97 -1.11 6.74
CA ASN A 85 5.73 -1.12 7.53
C ASN A 85 4.44 -1.19 6.69
N HIS A 86 4.51 -1.24 5.36
CA HIS A 86 3.32 -1.35 4.50
C HIS A 86 3.73 -1.75 3.08
N TYR A 87 2.76 -2.03 2.22
CA TYR A 87 3.01 -2.26 0.80
C TYR A 87 1.90 -1.68 -0.07
N HIS A 88 2.22 -1.46 -1.34
CA HIS A 88 1.28 -1.06 -2.37
C HIS A 88 1.35 -2.00 -3.57
N LEU A 89 0.19 -2.27 -4.16
CA LEU A 89 0.00 -3.03 -5.38
C LEU A 89 -0.91 -2.23 -6.32
N LEU A 90 -0.55 -2.14 -7.59
CA LEU A 90 -1.42 -1.73 -8.67
C LEU A 90 -1.61 -2.96 -9.56
N ILE A 91 -2.83 -3.49 -9.59
CA ILE A 91 -3.15 -4.77 -10.22
C ILE A 91 -4.31 -4.61 -11.18
N GLU A 92 -4.41 -5.53 -12.13
CA GLU A 92 -5.57 -5.74 -12.98
C GLU A 92 -6.21 -7.09 -12.63
N THR A 93 -7.53 -7.10 -12.40
CA THR A 93 -8.24 -8.31 -12.00
C THR A 93 -9.69 -8.29 -12.49
N ASN A 94 -10.22 -9.48 -12.78
CA ASN A 94 -11.62 -9.72 -13.07
C ASN A 94 -12.51 -9.73 -11.81
N GLY A 95 -11.93 -9.82 -10.61
CA GLY A 95 -12.68 -9.87 -9.36
C GLY A 95 -11.82 -9.57 -8.13
N ILE A 96 -11.97 -8.37 -7.59
CA ILE A 96 -11.15 -7.90 -6.46
C ILE A 96 -11.40 -8.69 -5.17
N ALA A 97 -12.59 -9.28 -5.00
CA ALA A 97 -12.93 -10.06 -3.82
C ALA A 97 -11.98 -11.26 -3.59
N ALA A 98 -11.62 -11.98 -4.66
CA ALA A 98 -10.71 -13.13 -4.56
C ALA A 98 -9.29 -12.69 -4.17
N VAL A 99 -8.83 -11.56 -4.70
CA VAL A 99 -7.53 -10.97 -4.35
C VAL A 99 -7.49 -10.54 -2.88
N ILE A 100 -8.54 -9.86 -2.39
CA ILE A 100 -8.61 -9.45 -0.98
C ILE A 100 -8.65 -10.67 -0.05
N ALA A 101 -9.39 -11.73 -0.44
CA ALA A 101 -9.43 -12.97 0.33
C ALA A 101 -8.06 -13.66 0.41
N SER A 102 -7.32 -13.76 -0.71
CA SER A 102 -5.99 -14.37 -0.73
C SER A 102 -4.97 -13.53 0.06
N ILE A 103 -5.04 -12.19 -0.02
CA ILE A 103 -4.25 -11.28 0.81
C ILE A 103 -4.55 -11.49 2.31
N GLY A 104 -5.82 -11.68 2.69
CA GLY A 104 -6.19 -11.98 4.07
C GLY A 104 -5.54 -13.27 4.60
N GLN A 105 -5.48 -14.31 3.77
CA GLN A 105 -4.76 -15.55 4.10
C GLN A 105 -3.24 -15.33 4.20
N PHE A 106 -2.67 -14.53 3.30
CA PHE A 106 -1.27 -14.13 3.36
C PHE A 106 -0.96 -13.37 4.68
N HIS A 107 -1.80 -12.42 5.07
CA HIS A 107 -1.68 -11.67 6.32
C HIS A 107 -1.71 -12.59 7.53
N GLY A 108 -2.67 -13.52 7.59
CA GLY A 108 -2.78 -14.49 8.70
C GLY A 108 -1.55 -15.37 8.83
N ARG A 109 -1.08 -15.96 7.71
CA ARG A 109 0.13 -16.82 7.69
C ARG A 109 1.38 -16.07 8.13
N HIS A 110 1.60 -14.86 7.62
CA HIS A 110 2.78 -14.06 7.96
C HIS A 110 2.70 -13.48 9.37
N ALA A 111 1.51 -13.11 9.86
CA ALA A 111 1.35 -12.67 11.24
C ALA A 111 1.73 -13.78 12.23
N TYR A 112 1.25 -15.01 12.01
CA TYR A 112 1.62 -16.16 12.83
C TYR A 112 3.13 -16.43 12.79
N ARG A 113 3.71 -16.46 11.59
CA ARG A 113 5.12 -16.74 11.36
C ARG A 113 6.03 -15.68 11.98
N TRP A 114 5.81 -14.39 11.69
CA TRP A 114 6.66 -13.31 12.20
C TRP A 114 6.54 -13.15 13.71
N ASN A 115 5.36 -13.38 14.30
CA ASN A 115 5.25 -13.37 15.76
C ASN A 115 5.99 -14.52 16.43
N ARG A 116 6.17 -15.66 15.76
CA ARG A 116 7.03 -16.76 16.25
C ARG A 116 8.51 -16.43 16.09
N GLU A 117 8.90 -15.86 14.95
CA GLU A 117 10.29 -15.44 14.68
C GLU A 117 10.74 -14.32 15.62
N ASP A 118 9.86 -13.39 15.96
CA ASP A 118 10.14 -12.21 16.78
C ASP A 118 9.88 -12.43 18.28
N ASP A 119 9.52 -13.65 18.71
CA ASP A 119 9.05 -13.98 20.08
C ASP A 119 7.94 -13.03 20.60
N ALA A 120 7.05 -12.61 19.71
CA ALA A 120 6.01 -11.60 19.94
C ALA A 120 4.60 -12.19 19.81
N ARG A 121 4.35 -13.34 20.44
CA ARG A 121 3.06 -14.05 20.35
C ARG A 121 1.91 -13.13 20.76
N GLY A 122 0.88 -13.04 19.92
CA GLY A 122 -0.32 -12.22 20.16
C GLY A 122 -0.20 -10.78 19.67
N ARG A 123 0.97 -10.32 19.22
CA ARG A 123 1.11 -8.99 18.59
C ARG A 123 0.27 -8.91 17.32
N ARG A 124 -0.50 -7.84 17.18
CA ARG A 124 -1.20 -7.54 15.93
C ARG A 124 -0.18 -7.08 14.89
N VAL A 125 -0.04 -7.81 13.79
CA VAL A 125 0.89 -7.48 12.71
C VAL A 125 0.27 -6.51 11.71
N TRP A 126 -0.91 -6.81 11.19
CA TRP A 126 -1.53 -6.05 10.09
C TRP A 126 -2.69 -5.17 10.56
N HIS A 127 -2.90 -4.07 9.84
CA HIS A 127 -4.03 -3.17 9.98
C HIS A 127 -4.70 -2.90 8.64
N ASN A 128 -5.75 -3.68 8.38
CA ASN A 128 -6.60 -3.61 7.19
C ASN A 128 -5.83 -3.84 5.88
N CYS A 129 -6.56 -4.32 4.89
CA CYS A 129 -6.19 -4.20 3.48
C CYS A 129 -7.23 -3.28 2.86
N THR A 130 -6.87 -2.38 1.96
CA THR A 130 -7.84 -1.53 1.27
C THR A 130 -7.58 -1.53 -0.23
N GLU A 131 -8.65 -1.58 -0.99
CA GLU A 131 -8.69 -1.52 -2.44
C GLU A 131 -9.36 -0.23 -2.91
N ARG A 132 -8.87 0.29 -4.04
CA ARG A 132 -9.47 1.41 -4.75
C ARG A 132 -9.46 1.14 -6.24
N LYS A 133 -10.65 1.01 -6.84
CA LYS A 133 -10.78 0.89 -8.29
C LYS A 133 -10.25 2.15 -8.99
N ILE A 134 -9.40 1.96 -9.99
CA ILE A 134 -8.92 3.01 -10.88
C ILE A 134 -10.07 3.44 -11.81
N ARG A 135 -10.21 4.74 -12.04
CA ARG A 135 -11.41 5.33 -12.68
C ARG A 135 -11.12 6.07 -13.98
N SER A 136 -9.86 6.28 -14.30
CA SER A 136 -9.42 7.00 -15.49
C SER A 136 -7.93 6.75 -15.70
N GLU A 137 -7.45 7.05 -16.90
CA GLU A 137 -6.03 7.05 -17.23
C GLU A 137 -5.22 7.99 -16.33
N ARG A 138 -5.75 9.19 -16.03
CA ARG A 138 -5.10 10.12 -15.08
C ARG A 138 -4.94 9.50 -13.69
N HIS A 139 -5.97 8.81 -13.18
CA HIS A 139 -5.90 8.13 -11.90
C HIS A 139 -4.91 6.95 -11.95
N PHE A 140 -4.86 6.23 -13.08
CA PHE A 140 -3.92 5.13 -13.30
C PHE A 140 -2.46 5.59 -13.18
N TRP A 141 -2.04 6.55 -14.01
CA TRP A 141 -0.65 7.01 -14.04
C TRP A 141 -0.24 7.74 -12.76
N ALA A 142 -1.13 8.53 -12.17
CA ALA A 142 -0.86 9.14 -10.86
C ALA A 142 -0.64 8.08 -9.76
N THR A 143 -1.39 6.97 -9.81
CA THR A 143 -1.20 5.84 -8.87
C THR A 143 0.10 5.11 -9.14
N MET A 144 0.47 4.88 -10.41
CA MET A 144 1.74 4.26 -10.77
C MET A 144 2.92 5.08 -10.22
N ASN A 145 2.92 6.39 -10.48
CA ASN A 145 3.90 7.32 -9.93
C ASN A 145 3.93 7.26 -8.40
N TYR A 146 2.78 7.27 -7.75
CA TYR A 146 2.68 7.17 -6.28
C TYR A 146 3.29 5.87 -5.73
N VAL A 147 3.04 4.73 -6.37
CA VAL A 147 3.57 3.42 -5.93
C VAL A 147 5.10 3.41 -6.02
N HIS A 148 5.67 3.87 -7.14
CA HIS A 148 7.12 3.88 -7.34
C HIS A 148 7.84 4.97 -6.53
N HIS A 149 7.19 6.10 -6.26
CA HIS A 149 7.76 7.19 -5.47
C HIS A 149 7.71 6.95 -3.96
N ASN A 150 6.92 5.98 -3.50
CA ASN A 150 6.69 5.75 -2.09
C ASN A 150 7.99 5.58 -1.24
N PRO A 151 9.02 4.85 -1.71
CA PRO A 151 10.30 4.74 -1.01
C PRO A 151 11.02 6.08 -0.83
N VAL A 152 10.92 6.99 -1.81
CA VAL A 152 11.48 8.35 -1.75
C VAL A 152 10.69 9.20 -0.76
N HIS A 153 9.36 9.14 -0.83
CA HIS A 153 8.48 9.81 0.13
C HIS A 153 8.81 9.42 1.59
N HIS A 154 9.10 8.14 1.84
CA HIS A 154 9.52 7.64 3.15
C HIS A 154 11.02 7.78 3.44
N ARG A 155 11.78 8.44 2.55
CA ARG A 155 13.21 8.76 2.68
C ARG A 155 14.12 7.53 2.78
N TYR A 156 13.71 6.39 2.22
CA TYR A 156 14.55 5.20 2.18
C TYR A 156 15.62 5.26 1.08
N VAL A 157 15.30 5.95 -0.02
CA VAL A 157 16.19 6.17 -1.16
C VAL A 157 16.00 7.57 -1.71
N ARG A 158 16.98 8.06 -2.50
CA ARG A 158 16.87 9.36 -3.19
C ARG A 158 16.15 9.25 -4.53
N GLN A 159 16.30 8.13 -5.22
CA GLN A 159 15.64 7.88 -6.50
C GLN A 159 14.76 6.65 -6.41
N TRP A 160 13.56 6.74 -7.00
CA TRP A 160 12.58 5.64 -7.11
C TRP A 160 13.17 4.30 -7.58
N GLN A 161 14.09 4.28 -8.55
CA GLN A 161 14.69 3.03 -9.05
C GLN A 161 15.70 2.37 -8.09
N ASP A 162 16.16 3.08 -7.06
CA ASP A 162 17.16 2.56 -6.12
C ASP A 162 16.53 1.63 -5.08
N TRP A 163 15.20 1.61 -4.95
CA TRP A 163 14.52 0.74 -4.00
C TRP A 163 14.34 -0.68 -4.54
N PRO A 164 15.01 -1.69 -3.95
CA PRO A 164 15.06 -3.03 -4.54
C PRO A 164 13.73 -3.80 -4.41
N PHE A 165 12.86 -3.41 -3.48
CA PHE A 165 11.59 -4.09 -3.21
C PHE A 165 10.41 -3.37 -3.89
N SER A 166 10.63 -2.94 -5.14
CA SER A 166 9.62 -2.31 -5.97
C SER A 166 9.80 -2.65 -7.44
N SER A 167 8.75 -2.41 -8.23
CA SER A 167 8.81 -2.55 -9.68
C SER A 167 9.35 -1.34 -10.43
N ALA A 168 9.88 -0.32 -9.73
CA ALA A 168 10.30 0.94 -10.37
C ALA A 168 11.41 0.71 -11.41
N SER A 169 12.39 -0.15 -11.11
CA SER A 169 13.47 -0.51 -12.03
C SER A 169 12.96 -1.27 -13.25
N VAL A 170 12.04 -2.22 -13.05
CA VAL A 170 11.37 -2.98 -14.13
C VAL A 170 10.56 -2.05 -15.03
N PHE A 171 9.79 -1.14 -14.43
CA PHE A 171 9.03 -0.13 -15.15
C PHE A 171 9.96 0.75 -16.01
N LEU A 172 11.01 1.31 -15.40
CA LEU A 172 11.97 2.18 -16.10
C LEU A 172 12.65 1.46 -17.27
N ALA A 173 13.03 0.19 -17.09
CA ALA A 173 13.60 -0.64 -18.15
C ALA A 173 12.61 -0.90 -19.30
N HIS A 174 11.33 -1.06 -18.98
CA HIS A 174 10.29 -1.34 -19.96
C HIS A 174 9.86 -0.10 -20.76
N VAL A 175 9.64 1.05 -20.10
CA VAL A 175 9.13 2.26 -20.76
C VAL A 175 10.23 3.17 -21.28
N GLY A 176 11.45 3.06 -20.75
CA GLY A 176 12.55 3.97 -21.03
C GLY A 176 12.47 5.29 -20.26
N LYS A 177 13.64 5.88 -19.99
CA LYS A 177 13.79 7.11 -19.16
C LYS A 177 12.95 8.28 -19.67
N GLU A 178 12.98 8.54 -20.97
CA GLU A 178 12.28 9.68 -21.58
C GLU A 178 10.76 9.59 -21.38
N LYS A 179 10.19 8.40 -21.59
CA LYS A 179 8.75 8.18 -21.41
C LYS A 179 8.37 8.21 -19.93
N ALA A 180 9.20 7.65 -19.05
CA ALA A 180 9.00 7.70 -17.61
C ALA A 180 8.93 9.15 -17.09
N VAL A 181 9.83 10.03 -17.56
CA VAL A 181 9.83 11.45 -17.22
C VAL A 181 8.57 12.16 -17.72
N ARG A 182 8.11 11.87 -18.94
CA ARG A 182 6.85 12.42 -19.46
C ARG A 182 5.65 12.00 -18.60
N ILE A 183 5.53 10.70 -18.30
CA ILE A 183 4.47 10.18 -17.43
C ILE A 183 4.50 10.85 -16.05
N TRP A 184 5.69 11.06 -15.48
CA TRP A 184 5.83 11.77 -14.22
C TRP A 184 5.26 13.20 -14.27
N ASN A 185 5.65 13.96 -15.29
CA ASN A 185 5.26 15.36 -15.46
C ASN A 185 3.78 15.53 -15.81
N ASP A 186 3.24 14.65 -16.65
CA ASP A 186 1.85 14.72 -17.11
C ASP A 186 0.85 14.29 -16.02
N TYR A 187 1.30 13.43 -15.09
CA TYR A 187 0.49 12.84 -14.02
C TYR A 187 1.14 13.03 -12.63
N PRO A 188 1.32 14.29 -12.18
CA PRO A 188 1.97 14.57 -10.90
C PRO A 188 1.11 14.11 -9.73
N ILE A 189 1.76 13.82 -8.60
CA ILE A 189 1.10 13.43 -7.36
C ILE A 189 0.54 14.70 -6.71
N LEU A 190 -0.75 15.00 -6.96
CA LEU A 190 -1.43 16.28 -6.67
C LEU A 190 -1.22 16.89 -5.28
N GLU A 191 -0.90 16.11 -4.24
CA GLU A 191 -0.67 16.61 -2.86
C GLU A 191 0.70 16.25 -2.26
N TYR A 192 1.58 15.59 -3.01
CA TYR A 192 2.95 15.29 -2.60
C TYR A 192 3.93 15.88 -3.63
N GLY A 193 4.38 17.10 -3.39
CA GLY A 193 5.24 17.84 -4.33
C GLY A 193 5.20 19.37 -4.20
N ARG A 194 4.72 19.92 -3.06
CA ARG A 194 4.97 21.33 -2.76
C ARG A 194 6.39 21.47 -2.22
N GLY A 195 7.29 21.89 -3.12
CA GLY A 195 8.70 22.13 -2.85
C GLY A 195 9.55 20.91 -3.17
N TRP A 196 10.59 21.14 -3.98
CA TRP A 196 11.63 20.23 -4.48
C TRP A 196 11.29 19.51 -5.78
N ASP A 197 12.20 19.41 -6.74
CA ASP A 197 13.29 20.25 -7.24
C ASP A 197 13.55 19.70 -8.64
N GLU A 198 14.07 20.51 -9.57
CA GLU A 198 14.41 20.01 -10.90
C GLU A 198 15.29 18.75 -10.78
N PRO A 199 15.04 17.71 -11.60
CA PRO A 199 15.83 16.50 -11.57
C PRO A 199 17.25 16.84 -12.05
N GLU A 200 18.12 17.24 -11.13
CA GLU A 200 19.54 17.24 -11.38
C GLU A 200 20.00 15.78 -11.55
N MET A 201 20.76 15.60 -12.63
CA MET A 201 21.27 14.38 -13.24
C MET A 201 21.81 13.31 -12.29
#